data_AF-A0A7X7LFP4-F1
#
_entry.id   AF-A0A7X7LFP4-F1
#
_cell.length_a   1.000
_cell.length_b   1.000
_cell.length_c   1.000
_cell.angle_alpha   90.00
_cell.angle_beta   90.00
_cell.angle_gamma   90.00
#
_symmetry.space_group_name_H-M   'P 1'
#
loop_
_entity.id
_entity.type
_entity.pdbx_description
1 polymer ?
#
loop_
_entity_poly.entity_id
_entity_poly.type
_entity_poly.pdbx_seq_one_letter_code
_entity_poly.pdbx_strand_id
1 'polypeptide(L)' 'MIYWLLFWTFFKIGAVSFGGGYAMIPLIQEQLEALGWMNAEEFANILAVSEMTPGPLATNTATYVGAKT' A
#
# COMPACT_ATOMS: atom_id res chain seq x y z
N MET A 1 -17.81 -1.62 -6.69
CA MET A 1 -16.83 -1.20 -7.72
C MET A 1 -15.44 -0.98 -7.12
N ILE A 2 -15.33 -0.33 -5.96
CA ILE A 2 -14.05 -0.06 -5.27
C ILE A 2 -13.21 -1.32 -4.94
N TYR A 3 -13.84 -2.44 -4.58
CA TYR A 3 -13.13 -3.69 -4.27
C TYR A 3 -12.35 -4.26 -5.46
N TRP A 4 -12.88 -4.12 -6.67
CA TRP A 4 -12.18 -4.55 -7.88
C TRP A 4 -10.98 -3.64 -8.18
N LEU A 5 -11.10 -2.34 -7.91
CA LEU A 5 -10.02 -1.39 -8.07
C LEU A 5 -8.90 -1.64 -7.04
N LEU A 6 -9.26 -1.88 -5.78
CA LEU A 6 -8.32 -2.29 -4.73
C LEU A 6 -7.59 -3.58 -5.13
N PHE A 7 -8.34 -4.62 -5.51
CA PHE A 7 -7.75 -5.89 -5.94
C PHE A 7 -6.78 -5.69 -7.10
N TRP A 8 -7.18 -4.96 -8.14
CA TRP A 8 -6.34 -4.76 -9.32
C TRP A 8 -5.07 -3.94 -9.03
N THR A 9 -5.19 -2.89 -8.21
CA THR A 9 -4.05 -2.05 -7.80
C THR A 9 -3.03 -2.87 -7.03
N PHE A 10 -3.44 -3.59 -5.99
CA PHE A 10 -2.52 -4.40 -5.18
C PHE A 10 -2.03 -5.65 -5.92
N PHE A 11 -2.83 -6.23 -6.81
CA PHE A 11 -2.39 -7.32 -7.69
C PHE A 11 -1.26 -6.86 -8.63
N LYS A 12 -1.41 -5.69 -9.27
CA LYS A 12 -0.38 -5.12 -10.13
C LYS A 12 0.90 -4.85 -9.35
N ILE A 13 0.80 -4.19 -8.20
CA ILE A 13 1.94 -3.90 -7.32
C ILE A 13 2.66 -5.19 -6.92
N GLY A 14 1.92 -6.22 -6.50
CA GLY A 14 2.50 -7.53 -6.17
C GLY A 14 3.17 -8.22 -7.34
N ALA A 15 2.59 -8.12 -8.55
CA ALA A 15 3.13 -8.72 -9.76
C ALA A 15 4.39 -8.03 -10.31
N VAL A 16 4.56 -6.72 -10.06
CA VAL A 16 5.73 -5.95 -10.51
C VAL A 16 6.78 -5.72 -9.41
N SER A 17 6.51 -6.12 -8.17
CA SER A 17 7.44 -5.95 -7.06
C SER A 17 8.51 -7.04 -7.06
N PHE A 18 9.55 -6.85 -7.88
CA PHE A 18 10.77 -7.64 -7.84
C PHE A 18 11.82 -6.87 -7.02
N GLY A 19 12.21 -7.40 -5.84
CA GLY A 19 13.18 -6.75 -4.96
C GLY A 19 12.88 -6.81 -3.46
N GLY A 20 11.80 -7.50 -3.03
CA GLY A 20 11.45 -7.67 -1.62
C GLY A 20 10.53 -6.57 -1.07
N GLY A 21 10.23 -6.63 0.24
CA GLY A 21 9.21 -5.78 0.89
C GLY A 21 9.51 -4.28 0.90
N TYR A 22 10.76 -3.86 0.73
CA TYR A 22 11.13 -2.44 0.69
C TYR A 22 11.03 -1.84 -0.73
N ALA A 23 11.20 -2.65 -1.77
CA ALA A 23 11.11 -2.19 -3.17
C ALA A 23 9.68 -1.80 -3.57
N MET A 24 8.67 -2.38 -2.90
CA MET A 24 7.26 -2.05 -3.12
C MET A 24 6.81 -0.73 -2.48
N ILE A 25 7.52 -0.21 -1.49
CA ILE A 25 7.12 1.01 -0.77
C ILE A 25 6.90 2.20 -1.71
N PRO A 26 7.88 2.58 -2.56
CA PRO A 26 7.68 3.70 -3.49
C PRO A 26 6.58 3.43 -4.53
N LEU A 27 6.41 2.17 -4.97
CA LEU A 27 5.37 1.79 -5.93
C LEU A 27 3.95 1.90 -5.33
N ILE A 28 3.80 1.54 -4.06
CA ILE A 28 2.52 1.70 -3.35
C ILE A 28 2.24 3.19 -3.16
N GLN A 29 3.22 3.96 -2.68
CA GLN A 29 3.05 5.39 -2.45
C GLN A 29 2.61 6.12 -3.73
N GLU A 30 3.31 5.90 -4.84
CA GLU A 30 3.01 6.52 -6.13
C GLU A 30 1.57 6.19 -6.58
N GLN A 31 1.14 4.93 -6.44
CA GLN A 31 -0.21 4.54 -6.84
C GLN A 31 -1.30 5.08 -5.92
N LEU A 32 -1.07 5.15 -4.62
CA LEU A 32 -2.05 5.70 -3.68
C LEU A 32 -2.22 7.21 -3.86
N GLU A 33 -1.13 7.93 -4.14
CA GLU A 33 -1.16 9.35 -4.47
C GLU A 33 -1.86 9.59 -5.82
N ALA A 34 -1.54 8.80 -6.85
CA ALA A 34 -2.16 8.92 -8.17
C ALA A 34 -3.68 8.66 -8.15
N LEU A 35 -4.15 7.78 -7.24
CA LEU A 35 -5.57 7.51 -7.02
C LEU A 35 -6.23 8.48 -6.03
N GLY A 36 -5.46 9.36 -5.39
CA GLY A 36 -5.96 10.31 -4.38
C GLY A 36 -6.45 9.65 -3.09
N TRP A 37 -6.07 8.40 -2.82
CA TRP A 37 -6.48 7.67 -1.62
C TRP A 37 -5.67 8.07 -0.39
N MET A 38 -4.44 8.52 -0.61
CA MET A 38 -3.51 8.85 0.46
C MET A 38 -2.45 9.85 -0.02
N ASN A 39 -2.05 10.77 0.85
CA ASN A 39 -0.89 11.64 0.60
C ASN A 39 0.39 11.03 1.22
N ALA A 40 1.55 11.57 0.85
CA ALA A 40 2.87 11.12 1.32
C ALA A 40 2.98 11.04 2.86
N GLU A 41 2.39 12.00 3.58
CA GLU A 41 2.47 12.08 5.04
C GLU A 41 1.62 10.98 5.70
N GLU A 42 0.39 10.77 5.21
CA GLU A 42 -0.48 9.69 5.66
C GLU A 42 0.13 8.31 5.38
N PHE A 43 0.77 8.16 4.21
CA PHE A 43 1.47 6.94 3.85
C PHE A 43 2.66 6.66 4.78
N ALA A 44 3.49 7.67 5.06
CA ALA A 44 4.62 7.54 5.99
C ALA A 44 4.17 7.15 7.41
N ASN A 45 3.06 7.71 7.89
CA ASN A 45 2.47 7.34 9.18
C ASN A 45 2.02 5.87 9.21
N ILE A 46 1.33 5.41 8.17
CA ILE A 46 0.89 4.00 8.06
C ILE A 46 2.09 3.06 7.91
N LEU A 47 3.11 3.48 7.17
CA LEU A 47 4.35 2.73 7.03
C LEU A 47 5.02 2.54 8.39
N ALA A 48 5.17 3.62 9.18
CA ALA A 48 5.73 3.56 10.53
C ALA A 48 4.92 2.60 11.43
N VAL A 49 3.58 2.72 11.43
CA VAL A 49 2.71 1.81 12.19
C VAL A 49 2.83 0.35 11.73
N SER A 50 2.98 0.14 10.42
CA SER A 50 3.08 -1.19 9.82
C SER A 50 4.42 -1.87 10.13
N GLU A 51 5.52 -1.11 10.26
CA GLU A 51 6.84 -1.62 10.68
C GLU A 51 6.91 -1.84 12.20
N MET A 52 6.15 -1.07 12.98
CA MET A 52 5.99 -1.25 14.44
C MET A 52 5.17 -2.50 14.81
N THR A 53 4.33 -2.97 13.89
CA THR A 53 3.46 -4.13 14.11
C THR A 53 4.07 -5.38 13.45
N PRO A 54 4.11 -6.53 14.14
CA PRO A 54 4.66 -7.74 13.53
C PRO A 54 3.78 -8.19 12.36
N GLY A 55 4.38 -8.30 11.16
CA GLY A 55 3.69 -8.80 9.96
C GLY A 55 4.30 -8.27 8.66
N PRO A 56 3.80 -8.75 7.50
CA PRO A 56 4.25 -8.25 6.20
C PRO A 56 3.70 -6.84 5.96
N LEU A 57 4.60 -5.87 5.73
CA LEU A 57 4.27 -4.47 5.42
C LEU A 57 3.15 -4.35 4.36
N ALA A 58 3.28 -5.09 3.27
CA ALA A 58 2.33 -5.16 2.17
C ALA A 58 0.88 -5.39 2.63
N THR A 59 0.69 -6.35 3.53
CA THR A 59 -0.61 -6.77 4.01
C THR A 59 -1.20 -5.75 4.97
N ASN A 60 -0.36 -5.18 5.85
CA ASN A 60 -0.78 -4.15 6.81
C ASN A 60 -1.21 -2.88 6.07
N THR A 61 -0.41 -2.42 5.11
CA THR A 61 -0.74 -1.25 4.28
C THR A 61 -2.00 -1.48 3.45
N ALA A 62 -2.15 -2.64 2.79
CA ALA A 62 -3.35 -2.93 2.00
C ALA A 62 -4.63 -2.96 2.86
N THR A 63 -4.55 -3.51 4.07
CA THR A 63 -5.66 -3.55 5.03
C THR A 63 -6.05 -2.14 5.49
N TYR A 64 -5.07 -1.31 5.83
CA TYR A 64 -5.32 0.07 6.26
C TYR A 64 -5.93 0.92 5.14
N VAL A 65 -5.41 0.82 3.91
CA VAL A 65 -5.96 1.51 2.75
C VAL A 65 -7.40 1.07 2.51
N GLY A 66 -7.68 -0.22 2.56
CA GLY A 66 -9.03 -0.76 2.40
C GLY A 66 -10.01 -0.41 3.54
N ALA A 67 -9.51 -0.11 4.74
CA ALA A 67 -10.35 0.33 5.86
C ALA A 67 -10.67 1.84 5.81
N LYS A 68 -9.78 2.64 5.23
CA LYS A 68 -9.94 4.10 5.07
C LYS A 68 -10.84 4.49 3.88
N THR A 69 -10.89 3.66 2.85
CA THR A 69 -11.55 3.94 1.55
C THR A 69 -12.92 3.27 1.47
#